data_AF-A0AA51M8C8-F1
#
_entry.id   AF-A0AA51M8C8-F1
#
_cell.length_a   1.000
_cell.length_b   1.000
_cell.length_c   1.000
_cell.angle_alpha   90.00
_cell.angle_beta   90.00
_cell.angle_gamma   90.00
#
_symmetry.space_group_name_H-M   'P 1'
#
loop_
_entity.id
_entity.type
_entity.pdbx_description
1 polymer ?
#
loop_
_entity_poly.entity_id
_entity_poly.type
_entity_poly.pdbx_seq_one_letter_code
_entity_poly.pdbx_strand_id
1 'polypeptide(L)'
;MKPPPRATRHALPFLLAALLPLAGCGIPETGVVQAGEPASGVLEPGAVPSPSETSAVPFAKVRLFFVADGALAPVTRVLPAATDPGGVVLVLLDGPDERERAGGLTTELPSATAAPTVRVDGASVTVLLPRGTRSLSDTAVDQLACTVAAARLRQDPALRSAQVTVEQPGGRLAGRSSDDCPTGAEPAAGGTTGGGTTGGGSAVPGDRDTAAPGESDTGAPTDGDTAAPTNDETGAPGQSGGTGTIGGG
;
A
#
# COMPACT_ATOMS: atom_id res chain seq x y z
N MET A 1 -67.11 61.71 28.10
CA MET A 1 -68.26 61.15 27.36
C MET A 1 -68.44 59.68 27.74
N LYS A 2 -69.63 59.29 28.19
CA LYS A 2 -70.03 57.89 28.39
C LYS A 2 -71.39 57.66 27.74
N PRO A 3 -71.53 56.65 26.86
CA PRO A 3 -72.79 55.96 26.68
C PRO A 3 -72.85 54.63 27.49
N PRO A 4 -74.04 54.23 27.96
CA PRO A 4 -74.28 53.00 28.75
C PRO A 4 -74.41 51.73 27.87
N PRO A 5 -74.32 50.52 28.48
CA PRO A 5 -74.51 49.25 27.78
C PRO A 5 -75.99 48.94 27.52
N ARG A 6 -76.31 48.39 26.34
CA ARG A 6 -77.60 47.74 26.07
C ARG A 6 -77.44 46.22 26.04
N ALA A 7 -78.21 45.59 26.90
CA ALA A 7 -78.44 44.16 26.96
C ALA A 7 -79.31 43.69 25.79
N THR A 8 -79.07 42.48 25.28
CA THR A 8 -80.18 41.55 25.03
C THR A 8 -79.70 40.11 25.08
N ARG A 9 -80.18 39.41 26.11
CA ARG A 9 -80.23 37.95 26.18
C ARG A 9 -81.30 37.49 25.22
N HIS A 10 -80.94 36.71 24.21
CA HIS A 10 -81.86 35.73 23.64
C HIS A 10 -81.17 34.37 23.67
N ALA A 11 -81.34 33.72 24.81
CA ALA A 11 -81.21 32.28 24.91
C ALA A 11 -82.48 31.64 24.31
N LEU A 12 -82.25 30.48 23.69
CA LEU A 12 -83.17 29.37 23.42
C LEU A 12 -83.92 29.42 22.07
N PRO A 13 -84.17 28.29 21.38
CA PRO A 13 -83.80 26.86 21.63
C PRO A 13 -82.98 26.25 20.46
N PHE A 14 -82.02 25.35 20.65
CA PHE A 14 -82.22 23.90 20.86
C PHE A 14 -83.38 23.27 20.05
N LEU A 15 -83.30 23.28 18.71
CA LEU A 15 -84.09 22.36 17.89
C LEU A 15 -83.49 22.12 16.48
N LEU A 16 -82.31 21.51 16.40
CA LEU A 16 -81.84 20.87 15.16
C LEU A 16 -80.90 19.71 15.48
N ALA A 17 -81.41 18.79 16.30
CA ALA A 17 -80.93 17.41 16.37
C ALA A 17 -81.79 16.54 15.44
N ALA A 18 -81.41 16.46 14.16
CA ALA A 18 -81.69 15.37 13.22
C ALA A 18 -81.20 15.80 11.82
N LEU A 19 -80.61 14.86 11.07
CA LEU A 19 -79.82 14.99 9.83
C LEU A 19 -78.32 15.20 10.13
N LEU A 20 -77.35 14.38 9.76
CA LEU A 20 -77.28 13.11 9.04
C LEU A 20 -75.80 12.64 9.20
N PRO A 21 -75.49 11.33 9.24
CA PRO A 21 -74.15 10.81 9.55
C PRO A 21 -73.18 10.91 8.36
N LEU A 22 -71.87 10.85 8.65
CA LEU A 22 -70.77 10.48 7.74
C LEU A 22 -70.63 11.29 6.44
N ALA A 23 -69.95 12.45 6.53
CA ALA A 23 -69.16 12.97 5.42
C ALA A 23 -67.67 12.64 5.65
N GLY A 24 -67.36 11.35 5.69
CA GLY A 24 -66.02 10.87 5.40
C GLY A 24 -65.86 10.86 3.88
N CYS A 25 -65.33 11.93 3.29
CA CYS A 25 -64.78 11.84 1.95
C CYS A 25 -63.54 10.95 2.06
N GLY A 26 -63.67 9.70 1.62
CA GLY A 26 -62.54 8.85 1.28
C GLY A 26 -61.76 9.51 0.15
N ILE A 27 -60.78 10.34 0.51
CA ILE A 27 -59.76 10.80 -0.41
C ILE A 27 -58.75 9.64 -0.48
N PRO A 28 -58.59 8.96 -1.63
CA PRO A 28 -57.51 8.01 -1.77
C PRO A 28 -56.19 8.76 -1.52
N GLU A 29 -55.28 8.16 -0.76
CA GLU A 29 -53.88 8.59 -0.69
C GLU A 29 -53.43 8.83 -2.13
N THR A 30 -53.28 10.09 -2.52
CA THR A 30 -52.68 10.41 -3.82
C THR A 30 -51.25 9.93 -3.69
N GLY A 31 -50.99 8.74 -4.24
CA GLY A 31 -49.66 8.15 -4.25
C GLY A 31 -48.66 9.18 -4.73
N VAL A 32 -47.45 9.11 -4.17
CA VAL A 32 -46.32 9.91 -4.61
C VAL A 32 -46.25 9.85 -6.14
N VAL A 33 -46.44 11.00 -6.79
CA VAL A 33 -45.98 11.12 -8.17
C VAL A 33 -44.48 11.26 -8.05
N GLN A 34 -43.76 10.19 -8.38
CA GLN A 34 -42.32 10.25 -8.58
C GLN A 34 -42.06 11.43 -9.52
N ALA A 35 -41.38 12.46 -9.03
CA ALA A 35 -40.80 13.45 -9.91
C ALA A 35 -40.03 12.65 -10.96
N GLY A 36 -40.39 12.84 -12.23
CA GLY A 36 -39.87 12.06 -13.33
C GLY A 36 -38.35 11.97 -13.28
N GLU A 37 -37.83 10.92 -13.90
CA GLU A 37 -36.40 10.75 -14.10
C GLU A 37 -35.79 12.06 -14.65
N PRO A 38 -34.53 12.39 -14.29
CA PRO A 38 -33.85 13.52 -14.92
C PRO A 38 -33.92 13.33 -16.43
N ALA A 39 -33.97 14.44 -17.19
CA ALA A 39 -33.97 14.40 -18.64
C ALA A 39 -32.76 13.59 -19.16
N SER A 40 -32.98 12.30 -19.40
CA SER A 40 -32.12 11.48 -20.23
C SER A 40 -32.33 12.00 -21.64
N GLY A 41 -31.33 12.73 -22.13
CA GLY A 41 -31.27 13.11 -23.54
C GLY A 41 -31.57 11.88 -24.40
N VAL A 42 -32.52 12.07 -25.32
CA VAL A 42 -32.96 11.19 -26.40
C VAL A 42 -32.09 9.94 -26.65
N LEU A 43 -32.63 8.76 -26.30
CA LEU A 43 -32.28 7.51 -26.97
C LEU A 43 -33.46 7.10 -27.84
N GLU A 44 -33.18 6.82 -29.11
CA GLU A 44 -34.14 6.46 -30.14
C GLU A 44 -34.89 5.15 -29.83
N PRO A 45 -36.13 4.96 -30.33
CA PRO A 45 -36.94 3.78 -30.02
C PRO A 45 -36.41 2.53 -30.73
N GLY A 46 -35.92 1.56 -29.96
CA GLY A 46 -35.37 0.29 -30.46
C GLY A 46 -34.46 -0.47 -29.49
N ALA A 47 -34.13 0.10 -28.33
CA ALA A 47 -33.34 -0.57 -27.31
C ALA A 47 -34.17 -1.64 -26.60
N VAL A 48 -34.00 -2.90 -27.03
CA VAL A 48 -34.03 -4.03 -26.09
C VAL A 48 -33.17 -3.67 -24.87
N PRO A 49 -33.51 -4.09 -23.64
CA PRO A 49 -32.61 -3.88 -22.51
C PRO A 49 -31.25 -4.46 -22.88
N SER A 50 -30.29 -3.59 -23.18
CA SER A 50 -28.95 -4.00 -23.53
C SER A 50 -28.39 -4.70 -22.30
N PRO A 51 -27.79 -5.90 -22.42
CA PRO A 51 -27.05 -6.50 -21.32
C PRO A 51 -25.78 -5.69 -21.12
N SER A 52 -25.89 -4.51 -20.51
CA SER A 52 -24.80 -3.55 -20.42
C SER A 52 -24.98 -2.61 -19.23
N GLU A 53 -25.54 -3.08 -18.12
CA GLU A 53 -25.08 -2.55 -16.83
C GLU A 53 -23.73 -3.21 -16.52
N THR A 54 -22.70 -2.81 -17.27
CA THR A 54 -21.32 -3.02 -16.86
C THR A 54 -21.15 -2.18 -15.60
N SER A 55 -21.45 -2.76 -14.44
CA SER A 55 -21.17 -2.18 -13.13
C SER A 55 -19.70 -1.75 -13.15
N ALA A 56 -19.46 -0.44 -13.13
CA ALA A 56 -18.10 0.10 -13.14
C ALA A 56 -17.39 -0.43 -11.91
N VAL A 57 -16.31 -1.19 -12.09
CA VAL A 57 -15.51 -1.68 -10.97
C VAL A 57 -14.86 -0.46 -10.32
N PRO A 58 -15.13 -0.15 -9.04
CA PRO A 58 -14.52 1.00 -8.40
C PRO A 58 -13.02 0.79 -8.27
N PHE A 59 -12.24 1.88 -8.34
CA PHE A 59 -10.80 1.87 -8.16
C PHE A 59 -10.38 2.70 -6.95
N ALA A 60 -9.27 2.31 -6.31
CA ALA A 60 -8.73 2.97 -5.14
C ALA A 60 -7.21 3.15 -5.24
N LYS A 61 -6.69 4.14 -4.52
CA LYS A 61 -5.25 4.36 -4.34
C LYS A 61 -4.71 3.38 -3.29
N VAL A 62 -3.74 2.57 -3.68
CA VAL A 62 -3.04 1.60 -2.83
C VAL A 62 -1.58 1.99 -2.75
N ARG A 63 -1.04 2.02 -1.54
CA ARG A 63 0.38 2.29 -1.30
C ARG A 63 1.15 0.98 -1.28
N LEU A 64 2.12 0.87 -2.17
CA LEU A 64 3.13 -0.18 -2.22
C LEU A 64 4.44 0.41 -1.71
N PHE A 65 5.30 -0.43 -1.14
CA PHE A 65 6.66 -0.04 -0.79
C PHE A 65 7.61 -0.81 -1.70
N PHE A 66 8.38 -0.10 -2.51
CA PHE A 66 9.49 -0.64 -3.29
C PHE A 66 10.81 -0.22 -2.65
N VAL A 67 11.92 -0.54 -3.31
CA VAL A 67 13.26 -0.19 -2.82
C VAL A 67 13.92 0.79 -3.79
N ALA A 68 14.52 1.85 -3.27
CA ALA A 68 15.39 2.77 -4.00
C ALA A 68 16.63 3.01 -3.13
N ASP A 69 17.83 2.87 -3.70
CA ASP A 69 19.09 3.07 -3.00
C ASP A 69 19.20 2.31 -1.66
N GLY A 70 18.62 1.11 -1.60
CA GLY A 70 18.60 0.24 -0.42
C GLY A 70 17.58 0.63 0.67
N ALA A 71 16.78 1.68 0.47
CA ALA A 71 15.75 2.13 1.40
C ALA A 71 14.34 1.94 0.84
N LEU A 72 13.35 1.82 1.74
CA LEU A 72 11.94 1.72 1.33
C LEU A 72 11.43 3.03 0.74
N ALA A 73 10.89 2.92 -0.47
CA ALA A 73 10.28 4.00 -1.22
C ALA A 73 8.77 3.73 -1.41
N PRO A 74 7.88 4.55 -0.81
CA PRO A 74 6.43 4.39 -1.01
C PRO A 74 6.03 4.84 -2.43
N VAL A 75 5.12 4.09 -3.04
CA VAL A 75 4.53 4.38 -4.36
C VAL A 75 3.03 4.19 -4.30
N THR A 76 2.27 5.10 -4.92
CA THR A 76 0.82 5.00 -4.99
C THR A 76 0.38 4.42 -6.34
N ARG A 77 -0.24 3.24 -6.33
CA ARG A 77 -0.89 2.66 -7.52
C ARG A 77 -2.41 2.73 -7.43
N VAL A 78 -3.07 2.73 -8.58
CA VAL A 78 -4.53 2.65 -8.68
C VAL A 78 -4.89 1.20 -8.99
N LEU A 79 -5.61 0.55 -8.07
CA LEU A 79 -6.04 -0.84 -8.17
C LEU A 79 -7.56 -0.94 -8.00
N PRO A 80 -8.21 -2.04 -8.40
CA PRO A 80 -9.61 -2.27 -8.04
C PRO A 80 -9.82 -2.07 -6.53
N ALA A 81 -10.88 -1.37 -6.14
CA ALA A 81 -11.11 -1.02 -4.73
C ALA A 81 -11.37 -2.26 -3.85
N ALA A 82 -11.75 -3.38 -4.45
CA ALA A 82 -11.94 -4.67 -3.79
C ALA A 82 -10.62 -5.45 -3.58
N THR A 83 -9.48 -4.95 -4.04
CA THR A 83 -8.19 -5.64 -3.85
C THR A 83 -7.84 -5.74 -2.35
N ASP A 84 -7.79 -6.97 -1.86
CA ASP A 84 -7.43 -7.30 -0.48
C ASP A 84 -5.90 -7.35 -0.25
N PRO A 85 -5.40 -7.51 0.99
CA PRO A 85 -3.97 -7.50 1.25
C PRO A 85 -3.24 -8.64 0.54
N GLY A 86 -3.90 -9.78 0.29
CA GLY A 86 -3.34 -10.86 -0.52
C GLY A 86 -3.17 -10.44 -1.98
N GLY A 87 -4.18 -9.80 -2.56
CA GLY A 87 -4.09 -9.22 -3.90
C GLY A 87 -2.99 -8.16 -4.01
N VAL A 88 -2.84 -7.30 -3.00
CA VAL A 88 -1.75 -6.30 -2.98
C VAL A 88 -0.37 -6.97 -2.90
N VAL A 89 -0.22 -8.06 -2.13
CA VAL A 89 1.04 -8.82 -2.08
C VAL A 89 1.41 -9.39 -3.45
N LEU A 90 0.44 -9.87 -4.23
CA LEU A 90 0.70 -10.34 -5.59
C LEU A 90 1.20 -9.21 -6.49
N VAL A 91 0.56 -8.05 -6.44
CA VAL A 91 1.01 -6.85 -7.19
C VAL A 91 2.42 -6.42 -6.78
N LEU A 92 2.78 -6.56 -5.50
CA LEU A 92 4.12 -6.26 -5.00
C LEU A 92 5.17 -7.27 -5.51
N LEU A 93 4.81 -8.56 -5.57
CA LEU A 93 5.67 -9.63 -6.05
C LEU A 93 5.92 -9.57 -7.56
N ASP A 94 4.96 -9.06 -8.33
CA ASP A 94 5.16 -8.72 -9.75
C ASP A 94 6.24 -7.64 -9.94
N GLY A 95 6.48 -6.85 -8.89
CA GLY A 95 7.55 -5.87 -8.84
C GLY A 95 7.18 -4.51 -9.42
N PRO A 96 8.17 -3.60 -9.51
CA PRO A 96 8.00 -2.29 -10.11
C PRO A 96 7.73 -2.39 -11.62
N ASP A 97 6.84 -1.52 -12.11
CA ASP A 97 6.55 -1.41 -13.54
C ASP A 97 7.71 -0.75 -14.30
N GLU A 98 7.59 -0.62 -15.62
CA GLU A 98 8.67 -0.08 -16.46
C GLU A 98 9.04 1.36 -16.10
N ARG A 99 8.04 2.18 -15.75
CA ARG A 99 8.26 3.59 -15.42
C ARG A 99 8.90 3.73 -14.04
N GLU A 100 8.44 2.94 -13.09
CA GLU A 100 9.00 2.87 -11.75
C GLU A 100 10.45 2.36 -11.77
N ARG A 101 10.75 1.32 -12.55
CA ARG A 101 12.13 0.85 -12.77
C ARG A 101 13.02 1.87 -13.45
N ALA A 102 12.50 2.58 -14.46
CA ALA A 102 13.23 3.69 -15.07
C ALA A 102 13.51 4.83 -14.07
N GLY A 103 12.70 4.94 -13.02
CA GLY A 103 12.92 5.82 -11.86
C GLY A 103 13.85 5.27 -10.78
N GLY A 104 14.47 4.10 -10.99
CA GLY A 104 15.41 3.48 -10.05
C GLY A 104 14.76 2.59 -8.99
N LEU A 105 13.45 2.32 -9.08
CA LEU A 105 12.78 1.44 -8.13
C LEU A 105 13.04 -0.03 -8.44
N THR A 106 13.31 -0.79 -7.38
CA THR A 106 13.54 -2.24 -7.40
C THR A 106 12.66 -2.94 -6.37
N THR A 107 12.74 -4.26 -6.32
CA THR A 107 12.12 -5.09 -5.26
C THR A 107 13.19 -6.02 -4.71
N GLU A 108 13.22 -6.16 -3.38
CA GLU A 108 14.09 -7.12 -2.67
C GLU A 108 13.37 -8.46 -2.47
N LEU A 109 12.10 -8.54 -2.87
CA LEU A 109 11.34 -9.78 -2.80
C LEU A 109 11.79 -10.76 -3.89
N PRO A 110 12.02 -12.04 -3.53
CA PRO A 110 12.35 -13.05 -4.53
C PRO A 110 11.15 -13.26 -5.45
N SER A 111 11.43 -13.53 -6.73
CA SER A 111 10.41 -14.00 -7.66
C SER A 111 9.78 -15.27 -7.09
N ALA A 112 8.48 -15.21 -6.79
CA ALA A 112 7.77 -16.32 -6.20
C ALA A 112 7.16 -17.20 -7.29
N THR A 113 7.41 -18.50 -7.23
CA THR A 113 6.76 -19.49 -8.11
C THR A 113 5.36 -19.86 -7.63
N ALA A 114 5.00 -19.44 -6.41
CA ALA A 114 3.70 -19.66 -5.80
C ALA A 114 3.31 -18.43 -4.96
N ALA A 115 2.01 -18.14 -4.90
CA ALA A 115 1.47 -17.07 -4.08
C ALA A 115 1.62 -17.36 -2.57
N PRO A 116 2.01 -16.36 -1.76
CA PRO A 116 1.89 -16.45 -0.31
C PRO A 116 0.44 -16.58 0.13
N THR A 117 0.22 -17.21 1.29
CA THR A 117 -1.09 -17.21 1.94
C THR A 117 -1.16 -16.03 2.90
N VAL A 118 -2.21 -15.21 2.80
CA VAL A 118 -2.43 -14.08 3.72
C VAL A 118 -3.64 -14.36 4.61
N ARG A 119 -3.48 -14.17 5.91
CA ARG A 119 -4.52 -14.31 6.93
C ARG A 119 -4.68 -12.98 7.66
N VAL A 120 -5.92 -12.53 7.80
CA VAL A 120 -6.25 -11.25 8.44
C VAL A 120 -7.11 -11.54 9.67
N ASP A 121 -6.65 -11.07 10.82
CA ASP A 121 -7.30 -11.23 12.12
C ASP A 121 -7.38 -9.86 12.81
N GLY A 122 -8.46 -9.11 12.52
CA GLY A 122 -8.62 -7.75 13.03
C GLY A 122 -7.53 -6.81 12.52
N ALA A 123 -6.69 -6.28 13.41
CA ALA A 123 -5.55 -5.42 13.05
C ALA A 123 -4.27 -6.21 12.71
N SER A 124 -4.25 -7.52 12.98
CA SER A 124 -3.10 -8.37 12.72
C SER A 124 -3.21 -9.04 11.35
N VAL A 125 -2.10 -9.12 10.63
CA VAL A 125 -2.02 -9.83 9.35
C VAL A 125 -0.84 -10.79 9.39
N THR A 126 -1.09 -12.05 9.03
CA THR A 126 -0.04 -13.08 8.91
C THR A 126 0.15 -13.44 7.44
N VAL A 127 1.37 -13.35 6.94
CA VAL A 127 1.77 -13.73 5.58
C VAL A 127 2.64 -14.98 5.65
N LEU A 128 2.14 -16.09 5.12
CA LEU A 128 2.86 -17.36 5.08
C LEU A 128 3.53 -17.49 3.71
N LEU A 129 4.86 -17.50 3.71
CA LEU A 129 5.63 -17.68 2.49
C LEU A 129 5.66 -19.16 2.06
N PRO A 130 5.62 -19.44 0.75
CA PRO A 130 5.79 -20.79 0.25
C PRO A 130 7.10 -21.43 0.71
N ARG A 131 7.10 -22.75 0.92
CA ARG A 131 8.28 -23.51 1.42
C ARG A 131 9.53 -23.38 0.53
N GLY A 132 9.36 -23.11 -0.76
CA GLY A 132 10.46 -22.92 -1.72
C GLY A 132 11.04 -21.51 -1.75
N THR A 133 10.46 -20.56 -1.02
CA THR A 133 10.94 -19.18 -0.96
C THR A 133 12.24 -19.13 -0.15
N ARG A 134 13.25 -18.42 -0.65
CA ARG A 134 14.46 -18.18 0.16
C ARG A 134 14.11 -17.32 1.36
N SER A 135 14.92 -17.40 2.42
CA SER A 135 14.78 -16.46 3.54
C SER A 135 14.92 -15.03 3.02
N LEU A 136 13.98 -14.18 3.43
CA LEU A 136 13.96 -12.76 3.08
C LEU A 136 14.99 -11.99 3.91
N SER A 137 15.58 -10.96 3.32
CA SER A 137 16.36 -9.94 4.03
C SER A 137 15.44 -9.05 4.88
N ASP A 138 16.02 -8.30 5.82
CA ASP A 138 15.25 -7.35 6.64
C ASP A 138 14.52 -6.31 5.77
N THR A 139 15.19 -5.78 4.74
CA THR A 139 14.57 -4.86 3.77
C THR A 139 13.39 -5.50 3.03
N ALA A 140 13.51 -6.77 2.62
CA ALA A 140 12.41 -7.49 1.96
C ALA A 140 11.24 -7.78 2.91
N VAL A 141 11.53 -8.08 4.19
CA VAL A 141 10.49 -8.20 5.24
C VAL A 141 9.79 -6.86 5.43
N ASP A 142 10.52 -5.77 5.53
CA ASP A 142 9.98 -4.42 5.71
C ASP A 142 9.13 -4.00 4.50
N GLN A 143 9.61 -4.29 3.29
CA GLN A 143 8.91 -4.03 2.04
C GLN A 143 7.54 -4.72 2.02
N LEU A 144 7.51 -6.01 2.35
CA LEU A 144 6.29 -6.81 2.41
C LEU A 144 5.37 -6.34 3.55
N ALA A 145 5.92 -6.18 4.76
CA ALA A 145 5.17 -5.83 5.95
C ALA A 145 4.50 -4.45 5.82
N CYS A 146 5.25 -3.44 5.37
CA CYS A 146 4.70 -2.09 5.21
C CYS A 146 3.64 -2.01 4.11
N THR A 147 3.81 -2.76 3.02
CA THR A 147 2.79 -2.84 1.97
C THR A 147 1.51 -3.49 2.48
N VAL A 148 1.62 -4.62 3.18
CA VAL A 148 0.47 -5.33 3.75
C VAL A 148 -0.24 -4.50 4.81
N ALA A 149 0.52 -3.80 5.66
CA ALA A 149 -0.02 -2.92 6.68
C ALA A 149 -0.82 -1.76 6.06
N ALA A 150 -0.27 -1.12 5.01
CA ALA A 150 -0.97 -0.07 4.28
C ALA A 150 -2.24 -0.58 3.59
N ALA A 151 -2.21 -1.79 3.02
CA ALA A 151 -3.39 -2.43 2.46
C ALA A 151 -4.46 -2.68 3.55
N ARG A 152 -4.07 -3.17 4.73
CA ARG A 152 -5.01 -3.44 5.83
C ARG A 152 -5.67 -2.16 6.36
N LEU A 153 -4.89 -1.11 6.59
CA LEU A 153 -5.41 0.20 7.01
C LEU A 153 -6.30 0.85 5.94
N ARG A 154 -6.12 0.48 4.68
CA ARG A 154 -7.02 0.93 3.60
C ARG A 154 -8.36 0.23 3.62
N GLN A 155 -8.37 -1.08 3.85
CA GLN A 155 -9.59 -1.87 3.94
C GLN A 155 -10.45 -1.52 5.16
N ASP A 156 -9.81 -1.17 6.28
CA ASP A 156 -10.51 -0.84 7.52
C ASP A 156 -10.01 0.50 8.07
N PRO A 157 -10.64 1.62 7.65
CA PRO A 157 -10.26 2.96 8.08
C PRO A 157 -10.48 3.24 9.57
N ALA A 158 -11.17 2.36 10.31
CA ALA A 158 -11.34 2.50 11.75
C ALA A 158 -10.08 2.08 12.53
N LEU A 159 -9.20 1.28 11.91
CA LEU A 159 -7.92 0.90 12.48
C LEU A 159 -6.97 2.09 12.56
N ARG A 160 -6.22 2.18 13.66
CA ARG A 160 -5.17 3.18 13.86
C ARG A 160 -3.80 2.67 13.43
N SER A 161 -3.56 1.39 13.62
CA SER A 161 -2.34 0.69 13.22
C SER A 161 -2.66 -0.75 12.81
N ALA A 162 -1.72 -1.38 12.11
CA ALA A 162 -1.79 -2.78 11.71
C ALA A 162 -0.45 -3.48 11.99
N GLN A 163 -0.50 -4.68 12.55
CA GLN A 163 0.69 -5.48 12.85
C GLN A 163 0.82 -6.59 11.82
N VAL A 164 1.95 -6.66 11.13
CA VAL A 164 2.21 -7.71 10.15
C VAL A 164 3.25 -8.69 10.68
N THR A 165 2.97 -9.98 10.52
CA THR A 165 3.90 -11.09 10.75
C THR A 165 4.09 -11.85 9.46
N VAL A 166 5.33 -12.12 9.10
CA VAL A 166 5.76 -12.90 7.93
C VAL A 166 6.34 -14.21 8.46
N GLU A 167 5.66 -15.31 8.16
CA GLU A 167 6.15 -16.66 8.43
C GLU A 167 6.96 -17.16 7.23
N GLN A 168 8.25 -17.34 7.45
CA GLN A 168 9.21 -17.78 6.46
C GLN A 168 9.44 -19.29 6.55
N PRO A 169 9.99 -19.92 5.49
CA PRO A 169 10.32 -21.35 5.55
C PRO A 169 11.21 -21.70 6.73
N GLY A 170 10.90 -22.81 7.40
CA GLY A 170 11.56 -23.21 8.64
C GLY A 170 10.94 -22.60 9.91
N GLY A 171 9.82 -21.89 9.80
CA GLY A 171 9.08 -21.35 10.96
C GLY A 171 9.67 -20.06 11.55
N ARG A 172 10.58 -19.41 10.82
CA ARG A 172 11.11 -18.11 11.22
C ARG A 172 10.02 -17.05 11.06
N LEU A 173 9.82 -16.26 12.11
CA LEU A 173 8.88 -15.15 12.12
C LEU A 173 9.65 -13.83 12.06
N ALA A 174 9.21 -12.92 11.20
CA ALA A 174 9.68 -11.55 11.11
C ALA A 174 8.50 -10.63 10.78
N GLY A 175 8.60 -9.32 10.96
CA GLY A 175 7.46 -8.45 10.68
C GLY A 175 7.63 -7.05 11.24
N ARG A 176 6.62 -6.20 11.04
CA ARG A 176 6.66 -4.79 11.41
C ARG A 176 5.26 -4.22 11.66
N SER A 177 5.17 -3.22 12.53
CA SER A 177 3.96 -2.41 12.70
C SER A 177 3.85 -1.35 11.59
N SER A 178 2.63 -0.98 11.20
CA SER A 178 2.40 0.17 10.33
C SER A 178 3.04 1.47 10.83
N ASP A 179 3.21 1.61 12.15
CA ASP A 179 3.74 2.82 12.78
C ASP A 179 5.24 3.02 12.50
N ASP A 180 5.95 1.95 12.16
CA ASP A 180 7.38 1.98 11.84
C ASP A 180 7.64 2.12 10.33
N CYS A 181 6.58 2.23 9.51
CA CYS A 181 6.70 2.32 8.06
C CYS A 181 6.96 3.77 7.63
N PRO A 182 7.82 3.99 6.63
CA PRO A 182 8.10 5.34 6.17
C PRO A 182 6.83 5.99 5.61
N THR A 183 6.53 7.20 6.09
CA THR A 183 5.35 7.97 5.66
C THR A 183 5.61 8.81 4.41
N GLY A 184 6.87 8.82 3.93
CA GLY A 184 7.45 9.76 2.98
C GLY A 184 6.68 9.98 1.68
N ALA A 185 6.97 11.12 1.05
CA ALA A 185 6.47 11.46 -0.29
C ALA A 185 7.06 10.49 -1.33
N GLU A 186 6.25 10.14 -2.34
CA GLU A 186 6.68 9.32 -3.47
C GLU A 186 7.98 9.87 -4.07
N PRO A 187 8.95 9.02 -4.45
CA PRO A 187 10.14 9.47 -5.15
C PRO A 187 9.72 10.31 -6.36
N ALA A 188 10.18 11.55 -6.42
CA ALA A 188 9.88 12.42 -7.54
C ALA A 188 10.39 11.75 -8.82
N ALA A 189 9.47 11.44 -9.74
CA ALA A 189 9.81 10.86 -11.02
C ALA A 189 10.80 11.77 -11.77
N GLY A 190 12.07 11.35 -11.84
CA GLY A 190 13.09 11.92 -12.71
C GLY A 190 13.39 13.41 -12.47
N GLY A 191 14.16 13.71 -11.42
CA GLY A 191 14.84 15.00 -11.27
C GLY A 191 16.33 14.77 -11.05
N THR A 192 17.15 15.08 -12.06
CA THR A 192 18.61 15.15 -11.91
C THR A 192 18.96 16.11 -10.77
N THR A 193 19.33 15.58 -9.60
CA THR A 193 19.88 16.38 -8.52
C THR A 193 21.37 16.58 -8.75
N GLY A 194 21.70 17.77 -9.27
CA GLY A 194 23.04 18.32 -9.18
C GLY A 194 23.44 18.46 -7.70
N GLY A 195 24.69 18.07 -7.41
CA GLY A 195 25.27 18.10 -6.09
C GLY A 195 25.25 19.51 -5.48
N GLY A 196 24.66 19.61 -4.30
CA GLY A 196 24.68 20.79 -3.46
C GLY A 196 25.13 20.41 -2.05
N THR A 197 26.45 20.29 -1.85
CA THR A 197 27.05 20.26 -0.52
C THR A 197 26.78 21.61 0.14
N THR A 198 26.00 21.62 1.22
CA THR A 198 25.98 22.76 2.16
C THR A 198 26.37 22.25 3.54
N GLY A 199 27.65 22.46 3.84
CA GLY A 199 28.17 22.41 5.19
C GLY A 199 27.65 23.58 6.01
N GLY A 200 27.38 23.32 7.28
CA GLY A 200 26.91 24.32 8.23
C GLY A 200 27.06 23.84 9.67
N GLY A 201 28.20 23.22 10.00
CA GLY A 201 28.58 22.92 11.38
C GLY A 201 29.08 24.20 12.05
N SER A 202 28.24 24.81 12.87
CA SER A 202 28.64 25.87 13.79
C SER A 202 29.39 25.23 14.97
N ALA A 203 30.71 25.39 15.01
CA ALA A 203 31.53 25.05 16.17
C ALA A 203 32.34 26.28 16.59
N VAL A 204 32.19 26.61 17.87
CA VAL A 204 32.78 27.74 18.59
C VAL A 204 34.31 27.61 18.65
N PRO A 205 35.10 28.70 18.50
CA PRO A 205 36.55 28.65 18.73
C PRO A 205 36.87 28.78 20.22
N GLY A 206 37.62 27.82 20.75
CA GLY A 206 38.32 27.90 22.03
C GLY A 206 39.82 27.82 21.82
N ASP A 207 40.55 28.66 22.54
CA ASP A 207 41.92 29.10 22.32
C ASP A 207 43.03 28.02 22.27
N ARG A 208 44.10 28.37 21.55
CA ARG A 208 45.41 27.70 21.54
C ARG A 208 46.21 28.18 22.76
N ASP A 209 47.03 27.32 23.36
CA ASP A 209 48.49 27.49 23.34
C ASP A 209 49.31 26.42 24.11
N THR A 210 50.36 25.96 23.42
CA THR A 210 51.75 25.71 23.88
C THR A 210 52.09 24.64 24.94
N ALA A 211 52.83 23.58 24.53
CA ALA A 211 54.25 23.35 24.92
C ALA A 211 54.83 21.99 24.45
N ALA A 212 55.93 22.09 23.67
CA ALA A 212 57.22 21.34 23.62
C ALA A 212 57.35 19.80 23.85
N PRO A 213 58.41 19.17 23.26
CA PRO A 213 58.55 17.72 23.09
C PRO A 213 59.38 17.06 24.20
N GLY A 214 59.12 15.77 24.46
CA GLY A 214 59.92 14.87 25.29
C GLY A 214 60.33 13.64 24.49
N GLU A 215 61.60 13.27 24.65
CA GLU A 215 62.37 12.30 23.88
C GLU A 215 62.03 10.83 24.18
N SER A 216 62.30 9.99 23.18
CA SER A 216 62.84 8.61 23.27
C SER A 216 62.12 7.56 24.13
N ASP A 217 61.59 6.52 23.47
CA ASP A 217 62.10 5.18 23.75
C ASP A 217 61.85 4.18 22.60
N THR A 218 62.88 3.35 22.45
CA THR A 218 63.12 2.34 21.41
C THR A 218 62.24 1.09 21.58
N GLY A 219 61.68 0.59 20.48
CA GLY A 219 61.08 -0.74 20.40
C GLY A 219 61.05 -1.25 18.95
N ALA A 220 61.97 -2.16 18.63
CA ALA A 220 62.22 -2.72 17.30
C ALA A 220 61.08 -3.64 16.80
N PRO A 221 60.96 -3.83 15.47
CA PRO A 221 60.04 -4.76 14.84
C PRO A 221 60.54 -6.20 14.97
N THR A 222 59.66 -7.16 15.25
CA THR A 222 59.96 -8.58 15.11
C THR A 222 59.66 -9.03 13.69
N ASP A 223 60.71 -9.50 13.02
CA ASP A 223 60.67 -10.26 11.78
C ASP A 223 59.80 -11.51 11.90
N GLY A 224 59.08 -11.83 10.82
CA GLY A 224 58.21 -13.00 10.70
C GLY A 224 57.95 -13.35 9.25
N ASP A 225 59.01 -13.84 8.60
CA ASP A 225 59.09 -14.74 7.46
C ASP A 225 58.20 -14.56 6.21
N THR A 226 58.87 -14.03 5.19
CA THR A 226 58.87 -14.41 3.77
C THR A 226 58.27 -15.78 3.40
N ALA A 227 57.27 -15.75 2.52
CA ALA A 227 57.15 -16.74 1.44
C ALA A 227 56.49 -16.09 0.20
N ALA A 228 57.30 -15.89 -0.84
CA ALA A 228 56.89 -15.56 -2.20
C ALA A 228 57.11 -16.81 -3.10
N PRO A 229 56.59 -16.82 -4.35
CA PRO A 229 55.96 -17.98 -4.98
C PRO A 229 56.92 -18.95 -5.65
N THR A 230 56.52 -20.22 -5.75
CA THR A 230 57.09 -21.17 -6.73
C THR A 230 56.09 -21.36 -7.87
N ASN A 231 56.47 -20.85 -9.04
CA ASN A 231 55.94 -21.30 -10.31
C ASN A 231 56.57 -22.66 -10.61
N ASP A 232 55.75 -23.68 -10.84
CA ASP A 232 56.17 -24.88 -11.56
C ASP A 232 55.30 -25.04 -12.80
N GLU A 233 55.99 -25.13 -13.91
CA GLU A 233 55.52 -25.20 -15.28
C GLU A 233 55.23 -26.66 -15.67
N THR A 234 54.40 -26.84 -16.72
CA THR A 234 54.34 -28.02 -17.61
C THR A 234 53.13 -28.97 -17.44
N GLY A 235 52.16 -28.80 -18.35
CA GLY A 235 51.10 -29.76 -18.64
C GLY A 235 50.33 -29.40 -19.89
N ALA A 236 50.84 -29.81 -21.06
CA ALA A 236 50.32 -29.56 -22.41
C ALA A 236 48.98 -30.30 -22.71
N PRO A 237 48.29 -29.99 -23.84
CA PRO A 237 46.92 -30.42 -24.10
C PRO A 237 46.84 -31.80 -24.78
N GLY A 238 45.89 -32.63 -24.35
CA GLY A 238 45.53 -33.88 -25.02
C GLY A 238 44.29 -33.72 -25.89
N GLN A 239 44.48 -33.68 -27.22
CA GLN A 239 43.46 -34.03 -28.21
C GLN A 239 43.61 -35.51 -28.60
N SER A 240 42.52 -36.27 -28.52
CA SER A 240 42.28 -37.56 -29.19
C SER A 240 40.83 -37.93 -28.83
N GLY A 241 39.84 -37.94 -29.71
CA GLY A 241 39.76 -38.74 -30.92
C GLY A 241 38.80 -39.92 -30.64
N GLY A 242 37.55 -39.83 -31.11
CA GLY A 242 36.55 -40.87 -30.83
C GLY A 242 35.21 -40.67 -31.53
N THR A 243 35.22 -40.70 -32.87
CA THR A 243 34.03 -40.95 -33.69
C THR A 243 33.55 -42.39 -33.47
N GLY A 244 32.31 -42.55 -32.96
CA GLY A 244 31.61 -43.83 -32.84
C GLY A 244 30.35 -43.83 -33.70
N THR A 245 30.39 -44.64 -34.74
CA THR A 245 29.44 -44.82 -35.84
C THR A 245 28.27 -45.75 -35.45
N ILE A 246 27.07 -45.47 -35.99
CA ILE A 246 25.94 -46.35 -36.43
C ILE A 246 25.42 -47.56 -35.61
N GLY A 247 24.07 -47.63 -35.56
CA GLY A 247 23.22 -48.82 -35.36
C GLY A 247 21.88 -48.36 -34.75
N GLY A 248 20.72 -48.36 -35.41
CA GLY A 248 20.16 -49.36 -36.31
C GLY A 248 19.18 -50.24 -35.52
N GLY A 249 17.90 -49.85 -35.48
CA GLY A 249 16.80 -50.56 -34.80
C GLY A 249 15.55 -49.71 -34.71
#